data_AF-A0A971N6T2-F1
#
_entry.id   AF-A0A971N6T2-F1
#
_cell.length_a   1.000
_cell.length_b   1.000
_cell.length_c   1.000
_cell.angle_alpha   90.00
_cell.angle_beta   90.00
_cell.angle_gamma   90.00
#
_symmetry.space_group_name_H-M   'P 1'
#
loop_
_entity.id
_entity.type
_entity.pdbx_description
1 polymer ?
#
loop_
_entity_poly.entity_id
_entity_poly.type
_entity_poly.pdbx_seq_one_letter_code
_entity_poly.pdbx_strand_id
1 'polypeptide(L)'
;MYLALQQGLVHGQENPLSTILANKLYETQPYLAITNHIYSSQVHVIRKDLWDRLTKEQQQIIKEESIAAGKYMRELVMSQEEDYLNKLIELGVKVTYPDIAEFREAMQPAYEVISNYAGAQNMKEFLEMVERYR
;
A
#
# COMPACT_ATOMS: atom_id res chain seq x y z
N MET A 1 0.37 -7.67 -17.29
CA MET A 1 -0.99 -7.50 -16.73
C MET A 1 -1.97 -7.00 -17.80
N TYR A 2 -1.77 -5.83 -18.40
CA TYR A 2 -2.69 -5.25 -19.41
C TYR A 2 -3.25 -6.26 -20.43
N LEU A 3 -2.39 -6.96 -21.18
CA LEU A 3 -2.84 -7.93 -22.20
C LEU A 3 -3.69 -9.08 -21.60
N ALA A 4 -3.38 -9.52 -20.38
CA ALA A 4 -4.12 -10.59 -19.73
C ALA A 4 -5.54 -10.12 -19.33
N LEU A 5 -5.68 -8.85 -18.91
CA LEU A 5 -6.99 -8.22 -18.67
C LEU A 5 -7.74 -8.01 -19.98
N GLN A 6 -7.06 -7.51 -21.01
CA GLN A 6 -7.65 -7.26 -22.34
C GLN A 6 -8.17 -8.54 -23.00
N GLN A 7 -7.43 -9.65 -22.86
CA GLN A 7 -7.79 -10.96 -23.42
C GLN A 7 -8.78 -11.74 -22.52
N GLY A 8 -9.11 -11.21 -21.34
CA GLY A 8 -9.99 -11.88 -20.37
C GLY A 8 -9.38 -13.11 -19.71
N LEU A 9 -8.04 -13.27 -19.72
CA LEU A 9 -7.36 -14.33 -18.98
C LEU A 9 -7.42 -14.09 -17.46
N VAL A 10 -7.48 -12.82 -17.06
CA VAL A 10 -7.79 -12.37 -15.70
C VAL A 10 -8.88 -11.30 -15.77
N HIS A 11 -9.72 -11.24 -14.74
CA HIS A 11 -10.90 -10.37 -14.72
C HIS A 11 -10.74 -9.11 -13.87
N GLY A 12 -9.63 -9.02 -13.13
CA GLY A 12 -9.38 -7.95 -12.18
C GLY A 12 -7.96 -7.99 -11.66
N GLN A 13 -7.58 -6.91 -11.00
CA GLN A 13 -6.30 -6.73 -10.34
C GLN A 13 -6.48 -5.77 -9.16
N GLU A 14 -5.58 -5.85 -8.19
CA GLU A 14 -5.42 -4.82 -7.17
C GLU A 14 -4.11 -4.07 -7.44
N ASN A 15 -4.12 -2.76 -7.21
CA ASN A 15 -2.92 -1.92 -7.14
C ASN A 15 -3.29 -0.55 -6.58
N PRO A 16 -2.30 0.27 -6.17
CA PRO A 16 -2.49 1.70 -5.96
C PRO A 16 -2.99 2.41 -7.22
N LEU A 17 -3.74 3.51 -7.04
CA LEU A 17 -4.31 4.32 -8.14
C LEU A 17 -3.25 4.81 -9.14
N SER A 18 -2.07 5.17 -8.62
CA SER A 18 -0.93 5.61 -9.44
C SER A 18 -0.46 4.54 -10.43
N THR A 19 -0.39 3.27 -10.00
CA THR A 19 0.00 2.14 -10.86
C THR A 19 -1.07 1.84 -11.90
N ILE A 20 -2.35 1.94 -11.53
CA ILE A 20 -3.48 1.76 -12.45
C ILE A 20 -3.40 2.78 -13.58
N LEU A 21 -3.16 4.05 -13.25
CA LEU A 21 -2.98 5.12 -14.23
C LEU A 21 -1.72 4.95 -15.09
N ALA A 22 -0.57 4.75 -14.46
CA ALA A 22 0.72 4.68 -15.15
C ALA A 22 0.77 3.54 -16.18
N ASN A 23 0.14 2.40 -15.86
CA ASN A 23 0.06 1.24 -16.75
C ASN A 23 -1.21 1.20 -17.61
N LYS A 24 -2.01 2.28 -17.60
CA LYS A 24 -3.25 2.42 -18.39
C LYS A 24 -4.25 1.28 -18.19
N LEU A 25 -4.29 0.68 -17.00
CA LEU A 25 -5.14 -0.49 -16.76
C LEU A 25 -6.64 -0.15 -16.87
N TYR A 26 -7.01 1.13 -16.70
CA TYR A 26 -8.35 1.66 -16.91
C TYR A 26 -8.89 1.43 -18.34
N GLU A 27 -8.04 1.30 -19.36
CA GLU A 27 -8.49 1.01 -20.75
C GLU A 27 -9.10 -0.40 -20.87
N THR A 28 -8.77 -1.29 -19.93
CA THR A 28 -9.22 -2.69 -19.91
C THR A 28 -10.11 -3.00 -18.71
N GLN A 29 -10.25 -2.08 -17.76
CA GLN A 29 -10.93 -2.29 -16.48
C GLN A 29 -11.88 -1.12 -16.18
N PRO A 30 -13.18 -1.24 -16.51
CA PRO A 30 -14.12 -0.13 -16.43
C PRO A 30 -14.65 0.14 -15.01
N TYR A 31 -14.29 -0.68 -14.02
CA TYR A 31 -14.73 -0.55 -12.63
C TYR A 31 -13.53 -0.52 -11.68
N LEU A 32 -13.64 0.28 -10.62
CA LEU A 32 -12.67 0.37 -9.54
C LEU A 32 -13.40 0.34 -8.20
N ALA A 33 -13.12 -0.65 -7.36
CA ALA A 33 -13.64 -0.72 -6.00
C ALA A 33 -12.60 -0.19 -5.00
N ILE A 34 -12.93 0.87 -4.27
CA ILE A 34 -12.10 1.43 -3.19
C ILE A 34 -12.25 0.55 -1.95
N THR A 35 -11.45 -0.51 -1.90
CA THR A 35 -11.52 -1.55 -0.87
C THR A 35 -10.61 -1.27 0.32
N ASN A 36 -9.60 -0.40 0.18
CA ASN A 36 -8.63 -0.04 1.23
C ASN A 36 -8.02 -1.26 1.96
N HIS A 37 -7.80 -2.35 1.23
CA HIS A 37 -7.45 -3.66 1.80
C HIS A 37 -5.97 -3.78 2.20
N ILE A 38 -5.10 -2.90 1.69
CA ILE A 38 -3.67 -2.85 2.03
C ILE A 38 -3.26 -1.40 2.26
N TYR A 39 -2.61 -1.15 3.40
CA TYR A 39 -1.85 0.07 3.65
C TYR A 39 -0.37 -0.20 3.39
N SER A 40 0.18 0.38 2.32
CA SER A 40 1.58 0.19 1.98
C SER A 40 2.50 1.10 2.80
N SER A 41 3.49 0.50 3.42
CA SER A 41 4.63 1.19 4.02
C SER A 41 5.91 0.86 3.26
N GLN A 42 6.88 1.75 3.33
CA GLN A 42 8.23 1.54 2.81
C GLN A 42 9.22 1.89 3.92
N VAL A 43 10.30 1.14 4.00
CA VAL A 43 11.36 1.35 4.98
C VAL A 43 12.68 1.58 4.25
N HIS A 44 13.40 2.63 4.64
CA HIS A 44 14.77 2.81 4.20
C HIS A 44 15.66 1.83 4.96
N VAL A 45 16.33 0.97 4.20
CA VAL A 45 17.26 -0.02 4.73
C VAL A 45 18.65 0.24 4.21
N ILE A 46 19.65 0.03 5.08
CA ILE A 46 21.06 0.11 4.71
C ILE A 46 21.76 -1.15 5.20
N ARG A 47 22.68 -1.68 4.38
CA ARG A 47 23.51 -2.83 4.77
C ARG A 47 24.29 -2.49 6.05
N LYS A 48 24.21 -3.38 7.05
CA LYS A 48 24.86 -3.18 8.36
C LYS A 48 26.36 -2.86 8.26
N ASP A 49 27.12 -3.65 7.49
CA ASP A 49 28.57 -3.42 7.34
C ASP A 49 28.90 -2.08 6.69
N LEU A 50 28.00 -1.55 5.85
CA LEU A 50 28.18 -0.21 5.28
C LEU A 50 27.90 0.85 6.35
N TRP A 51 26.80 0.70 7.08
CA TRP A 51 26.42 1.59 8.16
C TRP A 51 27.49 1.73 9.24
N ASP A 52 28.08 0.60 9.65
CA ASP A 52 29.10 0.56 10.71
C ASP A 52 30.44 1.22 10.28
N ARG A 53 30.67 1.40 8.97
CA ARG A 53 31.85 2.11 8.43
C ARG A 53 31.67 3.63 8.36
N LEU A 54 30.45 4.13 8.53
CA LEU A 54 30.16 5.56 8.52
C LEU A 54 30.59 6.22 9.83
N THR A 55 30.99 7.48 9.78
CA THR A 55 31.20 8.28 10.99
C THR A 55 29.88 8.51 11.72
N LYS A 56 29.93 8.93 12.99
CA LYS A 56 28.73 9.24 13.77
C LYS A 56 27.92 10.37 13.14
N GLU A 57 28.59 11.36 12.57
CA GLU A 57 27.99 12.50 11.88
C GLU A 57 27.27 12.03 10.60
N GLN A 58 27.90 11.14 9.81
CA GLN A 58 27.26 10.57 8.62
C GLN A 58 26.05 9.70 8.97
N GLN A 59 26.15 8.88 10.03
CA GLN A 59 25.02 8.11 10.54
C GLN A 59 23.86 9.03 10.96
N GLN A 60 24.17 10.15 11.62
CA GLN A 60 23.15 11.10 12.04
C GLN A 60 22.43 11.73 10.84
N ILE A 61 23.19 12.24 9.86
CA ILE A 61 22.63 12.85 8.64
C ILE A 61 21.70 11.86 7.92
N ILE A 62 22.13 10.62 7.69
CA ILE A 62 21.31 9.63 6.98
C ILE A 62 20.01 9.33 7.74
N LYS A 63 20.05 9.28 9.08
CA LYS A 63 18.83 9.08 9.89
C LYS A 63 17.87 10.25 9.75
N GLU A 64 18.37 11.48 9.87
CA GLU A 64 17.55 12.69 9.79
C GLU A 64 16.92 12.83 8.40
N GLU A 65 17.70 12.66 7.34
CA GLU A 65 17.23 12.75 5.97
C GLU A 65 16.29 11.59 5.61
N SER A 66 16.51 10.40 6.14
CA SER A 66 15.58 9.26 5.98
C SER A 66 14.20 9.57 6.58
N ILE A 67 14.15 10.18 7.77
CA ILE A 67 12.91 10.60 8.42
C ILE A 67 12.24 11.73 7.62
N ALA A 68 13.01 12.73 7.19
CA ALA A 68 12.50 13.85 6.41
C ALA A 68 11.91 13.39 5.07
N ALA A 69 12.64 12.54 4.33
CA ALA A 69 12.17 11.93 3.09
C ALA A 69 10.91 11.08 3.30
N GLY A 70 10.83 10.31 4.39
CA GLY A 70 9.63 9.55 4.73
C GLY A 70 8.39 10.41 4.95
N LYS A 71 8.54 11.55 5.66
CA LYS A 71 7.45 12.53 5.85
C LYS A 71 7.02 13.17 4.54
N TYR A 72 7.99 13.65 3.76
CA TYR A 72 7.73 14.27 2.46
C TYR A 72 7.02 13.30 1.51
N MET A 73 7.47 12.05 1.43
CA MET A 73 6.83 11.03 0.62
C MET A 73 5.37 10.81 1.05
N ARG A 74 5.11 10.71 2.36
CA ARG A 74 3.75 10.51 2.89
C ARG A 74 2.82 11.65 2.50
N GLU A 75 3.27 12.89 2.66
CA GLU A 75 2.51 14.09 2.25
C GLU A 75 2.24 14.07 0.74
N LEU A 76 3.25 13.74 -0.07
CA LEU A 76 3.11 13.68 -1.52
C LEU A 76 2.09 12.64 -1.95
N VAL A 77 2.15 11.41 -1.43
CA VAL A 77 1.17 10.36 -1.76
C VAL A 77 -0.23 10.78 -1.36
N MET A 78 -0.43 11.26 -0.14
CA MET A 78 -1.75 11.70 0.33
C MET A 78 -2.32 12.82 -0.53
N SER A 79 -1.48 13.77 -0.96
CA SER A 79 -1.93 14.87 -1.84
C SER A 79 -2.32 14.41 -3.25
N GLN A 80 -1.74 13.30 -3.74
CA GLN A 80 -1.95 12.84 -5.11
C GLN A 80 -3.06 11.80 -5.25
N GLU A 81 -3.46 11.11 -4.18
CA GLU A 81 -4.48 10.06 -4.25
C GLU A 81 -5.82 10.57 -4.78
N GLU A 82 -6.26 11.75 -4.34
CA GLU A 82 -7.49 12.38 -4.84
C GLU A 82 -7.37 12.76 -6.32
N ASP A 83 -6.24 13.34 -6.73
CA ASP A 83 -5.96 13.67 -8.12
C ASP A 83 -5.99 12.44 -9.03
N TYR A 84 -5.41 11.32 -8.58
CA TYR A 84 -5.41 10.07 -9.34
C TYR A 84 -6.82 9.49 -9.45
N LEU A 85 -7.61 9.54 -8.37
CA LEU A 85 -8.98 9.08 -8.40
C LEU A 85 -9.82 9.90 -9.38
N ASN A 86 -9.72 11.23 -9.31
CA ASN A 86 -10.45 12.14 -10.20
C ASN A 86 -10.08 11.91 -11.66
N LYS A 87 -8.79 11.73 -11.98
CA LYS A 87 -8.34 11.37 -13.34
C LYS A 87 -8.93 10.06 -13.83
N LEU A 88 -9.01 9.03 -12.98
CA LEU A 88 -9.62 7.75 -13.36
C LEU A 88 -11.12 7.89 -13.66
N ILE A 89 -11.83 8.71 -12.86
CA ILE A 89 -13.25 9.03 -13.09
C ILE A 89 -13.44 9.79 -14.41
N GLU A 90 -12.61 10.80 -14.69
CA GLU A 90 -12.61 11.55 -15.95
C GLU A 90 -12.34 10.66 -17.17
N LEU A 91 -11.51 9.63 -17.00
CA LEU A 91 -11.24 8.60 -18.01
C LEU A 91 -12.36 7.55 -18.15
N GLY A 92 -13.46 7.69 -17.40
CA GLY A 92 -14.67 6.88 -17.54
C GLY A 92 -14.72 5.66 -16.62
N VAL A 93 -13.80 5.52 -15.65
CA VAL A 93 -13.85 4.43 -14.66
C VAL A 93 -14.99 4.66 -13.68
N LYS A 94 -15.80 3.62 -13.46
CA LYS A 94 -16.88 3.63 -12.46
C LYS A 94 -16.36 3.21 -11.10
N VAL A 95 -16.44 4.10 -10.13
CA VAL A 95 -15.91 3.88 -8.78
C VAL A 95 -17.02 3.38 -7.84
N THR A 96 -16.70 2.38 -7.02
CA THR A 96 -17.57 1.88 -5.94
C THR A 96 -16.84 1.89 -4.59
N TYR A 97 -17.62 1.97 -3.52
CA TYR A 97 -17.14 1.96 -2.13
C TYR A 97 -17.84 0.83 -1.37
N PRO A 98 -17.31 -0.40 -1.41
CA PRO A 98 -17.90 -1.52 -0.69
C PRO A 98 -17.74 -1.37 0.83
N ASP A 99 -18.54 -2.11 1.61
CA ASP A 99 -18.39 -2.14 3.07
C ASP A 99 -17.10 -2.86 3.47
N ILE A 100 -16.15 -2.11 4.01
CA ILE A 100 -14.84 -2.60 4.43
C ILE A 100 -14.96 -3.57 5.64
N ALA A 101 -16.05 -3.49 6.41
CA ALA A 101 -16.27 -4.40 7.54
C ALA A 101 -16.37 -5.86 7.08
N GLU A 102 -17.09 -6.14 5.99
CA GLU A 102 -17.23 -7.49 5.42
C GLU A 102 -15.88 -8.04 4.94
N PHE A 103 -15.05 -7.21 4.30
CA PHE A 103 -13.70 -7.60 3.89
C PHE A 103 -12.80 -7.93 5.08
N ARG A 104 -12.91 -7.15 6.17
CA ARG A 104 -12.14 -7.39 7.38
C ARG A 104 -12.57 -8.67 8.09
N GLU A 105 -13.87 -8.96 8.13
CA GLU A 105 -14.40 -10.21 8.68
C GLU A 105 -13.92 -11.41 7.84
N ALA A 106 -13.91 -11.29 6.52
CA ALA A 106 -13.40 -12.34 5.64
C ALA A 106 -11.90 -12.66 5.84
N MET A 107 -11.12 -11.76 6.47
CA MET A 107 -9.70 -11.95 6.74
C MET A 107 -9.38 -12.86 7.94
N GLN A 108 -10.38 -13.28 8.75
CA GLN A 108 -10.10 -14.07 9.96
C GLN A 108 -9.23 -15.32 9.70
N PRO A 109 -9.50 -16.16 8.67
CA PRO A 109 -8.64 -17.32 8.38
C PRO A 109 -7.21 -16.93 8.00
N ALA A 110 -7.04 -15.79 7.30
CA ALA A 110 -5.71 -15.30 6.95
C ALA A 110 -4.95 -14.80 8.18
N TYR A 111 -5.63 -14.16 9.13
CA TYR A 111 -5.03 -13.76 10.41
C TYR A 111 -4.56 -14.95 11.24
N GLU A 112 -5.25 -16.09 11.19
CA GLU A 112 -4.78 -17.33 11.83
C GLU A 112 -3.48 -17.84 11.20
N VAL A 113 -3.41 -17.88 9.86
CA VAL A 113 -2.19 -18.27 9.13
C VAL A 113 -1.02 -17.35 9.47
N ILE A 114 -1.26 -16.03 9.47
CA ILE A 114 -0.25 -15.03 9.82
C ILE A 114 0.19 -15.18 11.28
N SER A 115 -0.76 -15.39 12.20
CA SER A 115 -0.48 -15.62 13.62
C SER A 115 0.40 -16.85 13.84
N ASN A 116 0.14 -17.94 13.13
CA ASN A 116 0.94 -19.16 13.22
C ASN A 116 2.37 -18.97 12.69
N TYR A 117 2.54 -18.15 11.64
CA TYR A 117 3.84 -17.84 11.07
C TYR A 117 4.64 -16.82 11.90
N ALA A 118 4.00 -15.70 12.25
CA ALA A 118 4.64 -14.55 12.90
C ALA A 118 4.68 -14.67 14.43
N GLY A 119 3.88 -15.55 15.03
CA GLY A 119 3.69 -15.71 16.46
C GLY A 119 2.46 -14.96 16.98
N ALA A 120 1.67 -15.64 17.81
CA ALA A 120 0.39 -15.13 18.32
C ALA A 120 0.53 -13.79 19.08
N GLN A 121 1.62 -13.63 19.85
CA GLN A 121 1.89 -12.38 20.56
C GLN A 121 2.16 -11.22 19.59
N ASN A 122 2.95 -11.45 18.53
CA ASN A 122 3.23 -10.42 17.52
C ASN A 122 1.95 -10.04 16.76
N MET A 123 1.10 -11.02 16.41
CA MET A 123 -0.17 -10.75 15.75
C MET A 123 -1.12 -9.95 16.66
N LYS A 124 -1.18 -10.28 17.95
CA LYS A 124 -1.94 -9.52 18.94
C LYS A 124 -1.46 -8.07 19.03
N GLU A 125 -0.16 -7.85 19.17
CA GLU A 125 0.43 -6.50 19.24
C GLU A 125 0.18 -5.69 17.97
N PHE A 126 0.28 -6.33 16.80
CA PHE A 126 -0.03 -5.69 15.53
C PHE A 126 -1.50 -5.27 15.44
N LEU A 127 -2.45 -6.14 15.79
CA LEU A 127 -3.88 -5.81 15.77
C LEU A 127 -4.23 -4.72 16.78
N GLU A 128 -3.65 -4.76 17.99
CA GLU A 128 -3.83 -3.69 18.99
C GLU A 128 -3.27 -2.34 18.51
N MET A 129 -2.14 -2.36 17.80
CA MET A 129 -1.59 -1.15 17.16
C MET A 129 -2.54 -0.63 16.08
N VAL A 130 -3.07 -1.49 15.22
CA VAL A 130 -4.00 -1.10 14.15
C VAL A 130 -5.26 -0.46 14.74
N GLU A 131 -5.86 -1.04 15.78
CA GLU A 131 -7.07 -0.48 16.40
C GLU A 131 -6.79 0.85 17.15
N ARG A 132 -5.56 1.07 17.62
CA ARG A 132 -5.18 2.34 18.27
C ARG A 132 -5.10 3.52 17.29
N TYR A 133 -4.71 3.25 16.04
CA TYR A 133 -4.46 4.26 15.02
C TYR A 133 -5.50 4.23 13.88
N ARG A 134 -6.57 3.46 14.05
CA ARG A 134 -7.79 3.58 13.24
C ARG A 134 -8.54 4.85 13.63
#